data_AF-A0A855MK74-F1
#
_entry.id   AF-A0A855MK74-F1
#
_cell.length_a   1.000
_cell.length_b   1.000
_cell.length_c   1.000
_cell.angle_alpha   90.00
_cell.angle_beta   90.00
_cell.angle_gamma   90.00
#
_symmetry.space_group_name_H-M   'P 1'
#
loop_
_entity.id
_entity.type
_entity.pdbx_description
1 polymer ?
#
loop_
_entity_poly.entity_id
_entity_poly.type
_entity_poly.pdbx_seq_one_letter_code
_entity_poly.pdbx_strand_id
1 'polypeptide(L)'
;MKVNIEDYYKRTNQNVVPKGFKKVKKAPFTLAEMLYGTFNIVVSVIFILFIIIMNIAKPIISNLINQNFPLETRLIFFLSILILIIGILFEIYAIERARLHKCSVIGAIIFSFSLFMTFSITYIIVKYSLNWAGIQLFGQTQIGLNKWFYLPSIAYIGYSIFNVCYSFVLMNSQ
;
A
#
# COMPACT_ATOMS: atom_id res chain seq x y z
N MET A 1 0.27 72.73 24.98
CA MET A 1 0.78 71.34 24.97
C MET A 1 1.44 71.11 23.61
N LYS A 2 2.78 71.10 23.53
CA LYS A 2 3.50 70.90 22.25
C LYS A 2 3.53 69.41 21.95
N VAL A 3 2.79 68.99 20.93
CA VAL A 3 2.82 67.60 20.45
C VAL A 3 4.14 67.40 19.73
N ASN A 4 4.97 66.49 20.23
CA ASN A 4 6.25 66.17 19.61
C ASN A 4 6.02 65.23 18.42
N ILE A 5 6.25 65.74 17.21
CA ILE A 5 5.99 65.04 15.95
C ILE A 5 6.99 63.88 15.76
N GLU A 6 8.14 63.92 16.44
CA GLU A 6 9.14 62.85 16.41
C GLU A 6 8.61 61.53 16.98
N ASP A 7 7.69 61.56 17.95
CA ASP A 7 7.06 60.35 18.49
C ASP A 7 6.13 59.68 17.49
N TYR A 8 5.55 60.44 16.54
CA TYR A 8 4.74 59.90 15.46
C TYR A 8 5.59 59.15 14.42
N TYR A 9 6.78 59.65 14.11
CA TYR A 9 7.69 58.99 13.17
C TYR A 9 8.47 57.82 13.79
N LYS A 10 8.65 57.80 15.12
CA LYS A 10 9.30 56.67 15.82
C LYS A 10 8.46 55.38 15.77
N ARG A 11 7.13 55.48 15.69
CA ARG A 11 6.25 54.30 15.57
C ARG A 11 6.26 53.68 14.17
N THR A 12 6.51 54.46 13.13
CA THR A 12 6.40 53.99 11.74
C THR A 12 7.68 53.32 11.23
N ASN A 13 8.82 53.57 11.87
CA ASN A 13 10.12 52.99 11.52
C ASN A 13 10.51 51.74 12.33
N GLN A 14 9.54 51.09 12.99
CA GLN A 14 9.72 49.68 13.30
C GLN A 14 9.54 48.91 12.00
N ASN A 15 10.64 48.79 11.27
CA ASN A 15 10.82 47.80 10.21
C ASN A 15 10.37 46.46 10.77
N VAL A 16 9.13 46.09 10.48
CA VAL A 16 8.64 44.73 10.57
C VAL A 16 9.43 43.99 9.49
N VAL A 17 10.66 43.60 9.86
CA VAL A 17 11.43 42.63 9.09
C VAL A 17 10.46 41.47 8.91
N PRO A 18 10.02 41.15 7.68
CA PRO A 18 9.13 40.03 7.49
C PRO A 18 9.86 38.84 8.11
N LYS A 19 9.30 38.27 9.18
CA LYS A 19 9.81 37.04 9.81
C LYS A 19 10.08 36.11 8.64
N GLY A 20 11.36 35.90 8.33
CA GLY A 20 11.77 35.21 7.12
C GLY A 20 10.93 33.96 7.04
N PHE A 21 10.14 33.81 5.97
CA PHE A 21 9.39 32.60 5.73
C PHE A 21 10.39 31.46 5.87
N LYS A 22 10.36 30.76 7.01
CA LYS A 22 11.14 29.55 7.19
C LYS A 22 10.64 28.68 6.05
N LYS A 23 11.47 28.49 5.02
CA LYS A 23 11.22 27.48 4.00
C LYS A 23 11.12 26.18 4.76
N VAL A 24 9.90 25.77 5.07
CA VAL A 24 9.62 24.43 5.59
C VAL A 24 10.18 23.53 4.50
N LYS A 25 11.32 22.89 4.78
CA LYS A 25 11.91 21.93 3.86
C LYS A 25 10.80 20.92 3.59
N LYS A 26 10.27 20.89 2.35
CA LYS A 26 9.37 19.83 1.92
C LYS A 26 10.03 18.52 2.29
N ALA A 27 9.36 17.71 3.10
CA ALA A 27 9.92 16.46 3.56
C ALA A 27 10.33 15.64 2.33
N PRO A 28 11.60 15.20 2.23
CA PRO A 28 12.14 14.57 1.01
C PRO A 28 11.55 13.19 0.70
N PHE A 29 10.59 12.70 1.49
CA PHE A 29 10.13 11.32 1.47
C PHE A 29 8.84 11.06 0.66
N THR A 30 8.09 12.10 0.27
CA THR A 30 6.80 11.93 -0.43
C THR A 30 6.88 11.13 -1.73
N LEU A 31 7.99 11.22 -2.46
CA LEU A 31 8.15 10.53 -3.73
C LEU A 31 8.29 9.01 -3.58
N ALA A 32 8.95 8.55 -2.51
CA ALA A 32 9.09 7.11 -2.25
C ALA A 32 7.75 6.48 -1.87
N GLU A 33 6.96 7.16 -1.04
CA GLU A 33 5.61 6.70 -0.68
C GLU A 33 4.67 6.65 -1.90
N MET A 34 4.70 7.66 -2.77
CA MET A 34 3.93 7.64 -4.03
C MET A 34 4.36 6.49 -4.94
N LEU A 35 5.67 6.33 -5.19
CA LEU A 35 6.15 5.24 -6.05
C LEU A 35 5.78 3.85 -5.49
N TYR A 36 5.85 3.68 -4.17
CA TYR A 36 5.44 2.44 -3.52
C TYR A 36 3.93 2.20 -3.63
N GLY A 37 3.12 3.24 -3.40
CA GLY A 37 1.67 3.19 -3.58
C GLY A 37 1.28 2.82 -5.02
N THR A 38 1.82 3.56 -5.99
CA THR A 38 1.63 3.30 -7.43
C THR A 38 2.05 1.88 -7.80
N PHE A 39 3.21 1.40 -7.35
CA PHE A 39 3.66 0.03 -7.65
C PHE A 39 2.67 -1.02 -7.16
N ASN A 40 2.18 -0.89 -5.92
CA ASN A 40 1.17 -1.81 -5.38
C ASN A 40 -0.14 -1.77 -6.17
N ILE A 41 -0.60 -0.57 -6.55
CA ILE A 41 -1.79 -0.41 -7.41
C ILE A 41 -1.57 -1.14 -8.74
N VAL A 42 -0.47 -0.87 -9.44
CA VAL A 42 -0.19 -1.49 -10.75
C VAL A 42 -0.13 -3.01 -10.64
N VAL A 43 0.61 -3.55 -9.67
CA VAL A 43 0.72 -5.00 -9.44
C VAL A 43 -0.65 -5.61 -9.15
N SER A 44 -1.45 -4.99 -8.29
CA SER A 44 -2.79 -5.48 -7.96
C SER A 44 -3.73 -5.49 -9.17
N VAL A 45 -3.68 -4.46 -10.01
CA VAL A 45 -4.49 -4.37 -11.24
C VAL A 45 -4.07 -5.46 -12.22
N ILE A 46 -2.78 -5.70 -12.40
CA ILE A 46 -2.27 -6.79 -13.25
C ILE A 46 -2.80 -8.14 -12.76
N PHE A 47 -2.75 -8.42 -11.46
CA PHE A 47 -3.29 -9.67 -10.92
C PHE A 47 -4.80 -9.79 -11.10
N ILE A 48 -5.56 -8.72 -10.88
CA ILE A 48 -7.01 -8.71 -11.10
C ILE A 48 -7.34 -8.98 -12.57
N LEU A 49 -6.65 -8.33 -13.50
CA LEU A 49 -6.82 -8.57 -14.93
C LEU A 49 -6.47 -10.02 -15.31
N PHE A 50 -5.36 -10.55 -14.79
CA PHE A 50 -4.99 -11.93 -15.00
C PHE A 50 -6.08 -12.90 -14.49
N ILE A 51 -6.64 -12.66 -13.31
CA ILE A 51 -7.73 -13.48 -12.75
C ILE A 51 -8.97 -13.43 -13.64
N ILE A 52 -9.34 -12.25 -14.14
CA ILE A 52 -10.49 -12.10 -15.05
C ILE A 52 -10.25 -12.91 -16.33
N ILE A 53 -9.08 -12.76 -16.95
CA ILE A 53 -8.70 -13.49 -18.16
C ILE A 53 -8.75 -15.01 -17.90
N MET A 54 -8.17 -15.47 -16.81
CA MET A 54 -8.14 -16.90 -16.46
C MET A 54 -9.55 -17.46 -16.22
N ASN A 55 -10.44 -16.71 -15.59
CA ASN A 55 -11.83 -17.15 -15.38
C ASN A 55 -12.63 -17.23 -16.70
N ILE A 56 -12.38 -16.32 -17.65
CA ILE A 56 -12.97 -16.39 -18.99
C ILE A 56 -12.39 -17.57 -19.78
N ALA A 57 -11.10 -17.84 -19.63
CA ALA A 57 -10.42 -18.93 -20.32
C ALA A 57 -10.72 -20.32 -19.72
N LYS A 58 -11.15 -20.39 -18.46
CA LYS A 58 -11.45 -21.65 -17.75
C LYS A 58 -12.30 -22.66 -18.55
N PRO A 59 -13.47 -22.30 -19.12
CA PRO A 59 -14.26 -23.25 -19.91
C PRO A 59 -13.51 -23.73 -21.16
N ILE A 60 -12.75 -22.84 -21.83
CA ILE A 60 -11.97 -23.18 -23.01
C ILE A 60 -10.90 -24.22 -22.66
N ILE A 61 -10.15 -23.99 -21.59
CA ILE A 61 -9.10 -24.91 -21.10
C ILE A 61 -9.72 -26.25 -20.68
N SER A 62 -10.85 -26.22 -19.97
CA SER A 62 -11.52 -27.44 -19.51
C SER A 62 -12.00 -28.29 -20.70
N ASN A 63 -12.51 -27.66 -21.76
CA ASN A 63 -12.92 -28.33 -22.99
C ASN A 63 -11.72 -28.91 -23.77
N LEU A 64 -10.56 -28.23 -23.74
CA LEU A 64 -9.35 -28.71 -24.41
C LEU A 64 -8.71 -29.91 -23.71
N ILE A 65 -8.74 -29.93 -22.38
CA ILE A 65 -8.08 -30.97 -21.57
C ILE A 65 -9.07 -32.09 -21.18
N ASN A 66 -10.35 -31.95 -21.54
CA ASN A 66 -11.43 -32.88 -21.22
C ASN A 66 -11.50 -33.22 -19.72
N GLN A 67 -11.13 -32.24 -18.89
CA GLN A 67 -11.05 -32.33 -17.43
C GLN A 67 -11.66 -31.08 -16.81
N ASN A 68 -12.30 -31.24 -15.65
CA ASN A 68 -12.75 -30.11 -14.83
C ASN A 68 -11.53 -29.42 -14.23
N PHE A 69 -11.04 -28.38 -14.91
CA PHE A 69 -9.85 -27.65 -14.45
C PHE A 69 -10.18 -26.90 -13.13
N PRO A 70 -9.47 -27.17 -12.02
CA PRO A 70 -9.84 -26.76 -10.66
C PRO A 70 -9.53 -25.28 -10.34
N LEU A 71 -9.48 -24.42 -11.36
CA LEU A 71 -9.14 -23.00 -11.23
C LEU A 71 -10.10 -22.29 -10.26
N GLU A 72 -9.60 -22.03 -9.05
CA GLU A 72 -10.22 -21.34 -7.94
C GLU A 72 -9.41 -20.06 -7.68
N THR A 73 -9.85 -18.90 -8.17
CA THR A 73 -9.06 -17.65 -8.08
C THR A 73 -9.43 -16.77 -6.89
N ARG A 74 -10.32 -17.23 -6.01
CA ARG A 74 -10.95 -16.40 -4.97
C ARG A 74 -9.94 -15.82 -3.98
N LEU A 75 -8.96 -16.61 -3.52
CA LEU A 75 -7.96 -16.13 -2.55
C LEU A 75 -6.97 -15.18 -3.20
N ILE A 76 -6.55 -15.48 -4.44
CA ILE A 76 -5.66 -14.60 -5.21
C ILE A 76 -6.34 -13.25 -5.45
N PHE A 77 -7.64 -13.26 -5.79
CA PHE A 77 -8.44 -12.04 -5.96
C PHE A 77 -8.55 -11.24 -4.67
N PHE A 78 -8.87 -11.91 -3.55
CA PHE A 78 -8.94 -11.27 -2.24
C PHE A 78 -7.61 -10.61 -1.85
N LEU A 79 -6.47 -11.30 -2.01
CA LEU A 79 -5.15 -10.73 -1.72
C LEU A 79 -4.81 -9.56 -2.66
N SER A 80 -5.22 -9.62 -3.92
CA SER A 80 -5.03 -8.52 -4.87
C SER A 80 -5.80 -7.27 -4.43
N ILE A 81 -7.02 -7.43 -3.92
CA ILE A 81 -7.79 -6.31 -3.33
C ILE A 81 -7.06 -5.73 -2.13
N LEU A 82 -6.51 -6.56 -1.24
CA LEU A 82 -5.75 -6.05 -0.10
C LEU A 82 -4.53 -5.24 -0.56
N ILE A 83 -3.80 -5.70 -1.58
CA ILE A 83 -2.66 -4.97 -2.17
C ILE A 83 -3.13 -3.65 -2.79
N LEU A 84 -4.28 -3.64 -3.47
CA LEU A 84 -4.84 -2.42 -4.05
C LEU A 84 -5.17 -1.39 -2.96
N ILE A 85 -5.85 -1.81 -1.89
CA ILE A 85 -6.24 -0.91 -0.79
C ILE A 85 -5.00 -0.33 -0.11
N ILE A 86 -3.98 -1.14 0.20
CA ILE A 86 -2.76 -0.61 0.81
C ILE A 86 -2.06 0.38 -0.14
N GLY A 87 -2.02 0.11 -1.44
CA GLY A 87 -1.46 1.03 -2.44
C GLY A 87 -2.17 2.39 -2.45
N ILE A 88 -3.51 2.39 -2.44
CA ILE A 88 -4.31 3.62 -2.35
C ILE A 88 -4.05 4.37 -1.04
N LEU A 89 -3.93 3.66 0.09
CA LEU A 89 -3.64 4.31 1.36
C LEU A 89 -2.26 5.00 1.38
N PHE A 90 -1.24 4.40 0.74
CA PHE A 90 0.07 5.02 0.59
C PHE A 90 0.04 6.27 -0.29
N GLU A 91 -0.72 6.26 -1.39
CA GLU A 91 -0.93 7.46 -2.22
C GLU A 91 -1.62 8.58 -1.43
N ILE A 92 -2.68 8.26 -0.69
CA ILE A 92 -3.38 9.23 0.16
C ILE A 92 -2.41 9.82 1.21
N TYR A 93 -1.62 8.96 1.87
CA TYR A 93 -0.62 9.42 2.84
C TYR A 93 0.41 10.36 2.21
N ALA A 94 0.92 10.03 1.03
CA ALA A 94 1.92 10.84 0.35
C ALA A 94 1.36 12.21 -0.07
N ILE A 95 0.12 12.27 -0.56
CA ILE A 95 -0.59 13.51 -0.91
C ILE A 95 -0.78 14.39 0.33
N GLU A 96 -1.25 13.80 1.43
CA GLU A 96 -1.49 14.54 2.67
C GLU A 96 -0.19 15.05 3.30
N ARG A 97 0.89 14.27 3.22
CA ARG A 97 2.21 14.68 3.67
C ARG A 97 2.79 15.81 2.83
N ALA A 98 2.55 15.79 1.51
CA ALA A 98 2.93 16.88 0.61
C ALA A 98 2.20 18.20 0.95
N ARG A 99 1.00 18.11 1.55
CA ARG A 99 0.20 19.26 2.02
C ARG A 99 0.53 19.71 3.44
N LEU A 100 1.62 19.19 4.05
CA LEU A 100 2.09 19.52 5.40
C LEU A 100 1.02 19.30 6.49
N HIS A 101 0.06 18.41 6.25
CA HIS A 101 -0.93 18.02 7.26
C HIS A 101 -0.34 16.98 8.22
N LYS A 102 -0.93 16.88 9.42
CA LYS A 102 -0.56 15.84 10.39
C LYS A 102 -1.01 14.47 9.87
N CYS A 103 -0.10 13.71 9.27
CA CYS A 103 -0.40 12.40 8.66
C CYS A 103 -0.44 11.23 9.65
N SER A 104 -0.28 11.47 10.95
CA SER A 104 -0.25 10.43 12.00
C SER A 104 -1.49 9.53 11.98
N VAL A 105 -2.69 10.10 11.76
CA VAL A 105 -3.94 9.32 11.65
C VAL A 105 -3.91 8.38 10.45
N ILE A 106 -3.45 8.85 9.29
CA ILE A 106 -3.37 8.03 8.07
C ILE A 106 -2.30 6.95 8.24
N GLY A 107 -1.16 7.27 8.85
CA GLY A 107 -0.15 6.29 9.22
C GLY A 107 -0.71 5.18 10.13
N ALA A 108 -1.55 5.53 11.12
CA ALA A 108 -2.21 4.57 11.99
C ALA A 108 -3.23 3.68 11.24
N ILE A 109 -3.95 4.24 10.26
CA ILE A 109 -4.85 3.47 9.37
C ILE A 109 -4.04 2.47 8.53
N ILE A 110 -2.95 2.91 7.92
CA ILE A 110 -2.04 2.04 7.13
C ILE A 110 -1.49 0.92 8.03
N PHE A 111 -1.07 1.25 9.25
CA PHE A 111 -0.55 0.29 10.20
C PHE A 111 -1.58 -0.77 10.59
N SER A 112 -2.79 -0.34 10.94
CA SER A 112 -3.89 -1.24 11.30
C SER A 112 -4.26 -2.15 10.12
N PHE A 113 -4.30 -1.59 8.90
CA PHE A 113 -4.57 -2.36 7.69
C PHE A 113 -3.44 -3.34 7.36
N SER A 114 -2.18 -2.97 7.60
CA SER A 114 -1.01 -3.84 7.40
C SER A 114 -1.03 -5.04 8.35
N LEU A 115 -1.44 -4.83 9.61
CA LEU A 115 -1.66 -5.93 10.55
C LEU A 115 -2.77 -6.86 10.06
N PHE A 116 -3.91 -6.31 9.65
CA PHE A 116 -5.02 -7.10 9.09
C PHE A 116 -4.60 -7.92 7.86
N MET A 117 -3.81 -7.33 6.95
CA MET A 117 -3.27 -8.02 5.79
C MET A 117 -2.34 -9.17 6.22
N THR A 118 -1.46 -8.93 7.19
CA THR A 118 -0.55 -9.96 7.74
C THR A 118 -1.32 -11.14 8.33
N PHE A 119 -2.35 -10.87 9.14
CA PHE A 119 -3.22 -11.91 9.69
C PHE A 119 -3.95 -12.69 8.59
N SER A 120 -4.46 -11.99 7.58
CA SER A 120 -5.16 -12.60 6.45
C SER A 120 -4.26 -13.54 5.65
N ILE A 121 -3.05 -13.11 5.32
CA ILE A 121 -2.05 -13.93 4.61
C ILE A 121 -1.66 -15.14 5.45
N THR A 122 -1.37 -14.93 6.72
CA THR A 122 -0.98 -16.02 7.63
C THR A 122 -2.10 -17.05 7.76
N TYR A 123 -3.35 -16.60 7.92
CA TYR A 123 -4.51 -17.48 7.97
C TYR A 123 -4.68 -18.30 6.68
N ILE A 124 -4.52 -17.68 5.50
CA ILE A 124 -4.58 -18.38 4.22
C ILE A 124 -3.52 -19.49 4.17
N ILE A 125 -2.28 -19.17 4.55
CA ILE A 125 -1.17 -20.14 4.50
C ILE A 125 -1.40 -21.29 5.49
N VAL A 126 -1.86 -21.00 6.71
CA VAL A 126 -2.15 -22.04 7.72
C VAL A 126 -3.30 -22.94 7.26
N LYS A 127 -4.36 -22.36 6.68
CA LYS A 127 -5.55 -23.11 6.28
C LYS A 127 -5.38 -23.89 4.98
N TYR A 128 -4.68 -23.32 4.00
CA TYR A 128 -4.58 -23.87 2.64
C TYR A 128 -3.17 -24.38 2.29
N SER A 129 -2.25 -24.37 3.26
CA SER A 129 -0.83 -24.75 3.16
C SER A 129 0.05 -23.78 2.36
N LEU A 130 1.37 -24.03 2.39
CA LEU A 130 2.37 -23.14 1.77
C LEU A 130 2.27 -23.05 0.24
N ASN A 131 1.74 -24.07 -0.44
CA ASN A 131 1.50 -24.06 -1.89
C ASN A 131 0.06 -23.67 -2.25
N TRP A 132 -0.66 -22.95 -1.38
CA TRP A 132 -2.06 -22.56 -1.61
C TRP A 132 -2.31 -21.97 -3.01
N ALA A 133 -1.38 -21.16 -3.54
CA ALA A 133 -1.51 -20.58 -4.87
C ALA A 133 -1.45 -21.64 -5.99
N GLY A 134 -0.59 -22.65 -5.85
CA GLY A 134 -0.53 -23.79 -6.76
C GLY A 134 -1.79 -24.65 -6.70
N ILE A 135 -2.29 -24.91 -5.48
CA ILE A 135 -3.54 -25.64 -5.28
C ILE A 135 -4.75 -24.88 -5.84
N GLN A 136 -4.79 -23.56 -5.69
CA GLN A 136 -5.85 -22.69 -6.27
C GLN A 136 -5.85 -22.73 -7.81
N LEU A 137 -4.67 -22.72 -8.42
CA LEU A 137 -4.55 -22.66 -9.89
C LEU A 137 -4.66 -24.02 -10.56
N PHE A 138 -4.13 -25.07 -9.93
CA PHE A 138 -3.94 -26.39 -10.54
C PHE A 138 -4.53 -27.55 -9.71
N GLY A 139 -5.20 -27.28 -8.59
CA GLY A 139 -5.77 -28.29 -7.70
C GLY A 139 -4.71 -29.13 -6.98
N GLN A 140 -5.11 -30.28 -6.44
CA GLN A 140 -4.20 -31.24 -5.78
C GLN A 140 -3.38 -32.08 -6.78
N THR A 141 -3.06 -31.52 -7.95
CA THR A 141 -2.23 -32.18 -8.95
C THR A 141 -0.75 -32.11 -8.57
N GLN A 142 0.09 -32.93 -9.22
CA GLN A 142 1.56 -32.84 -9.05
C GLN A 142 2.09 -31.43 -9.33
N ILE A 143 1.46 -30.71 -10.27
CA ILE A 143 1.80 -29.31 -10.58
C ILE A 143 1.42 -28.42 -9.40
N GLY A 144 0.18 -28.49 -8.91
CA GLY A 144 -0.28 -27.64 -7.81
C GLY A 144 0.46 -27.88 -6.49
N LEU A 145 0.93 -29.11 -6.28
CA LEU A 145 1.72 -29.49 -5.09
C LEU A 145 3.21 -29.16 -5.19
N ASN A 146 3.67 -28.62 -6.32
CA ASN A 146 5.08 -28.34 -6.54
C ASN A 146 5.63 -27.29 -5.56
N LYS A 147 6.86 -27.49 -5.08
CA LYS A 147 7.57 -26.61 -4.14
C LYS A 147 7.79 -25.20 -4.70
N TRP A 148 7.80 -25.02 -6.02
CA TRP A 148 7.84 -23.68 -6.63
C TRP A 148 6.68 -22.79 -6.19
N PHE A 149 5.52 -23.37 -5.86
CA PHE A 149 4.36 -22.64 -5.34
C PHE A 149 4.48 -22.22 -3.87
N TYR A 150 5.61 -22.49 -3.21
CA TYR A 150 5.90 -21.90 -1.89
C TYR A 150 6.36 -20.44 -2.01
N LEU A 151 6.92 -20.05 -3.16
CA LEU A 151 7.46 -18.71 -3.39
C LEU A 151 6.42 -17.60 -3.17
N PRO A 152 5.17 -17.71 -3.67
CA PRO A 152 4.12 -16.73 -3.34
C PRO A 152 3.94 -16.56 -1.84
N SER A 153 3.83 -17.65 -1.06
CA SER A 153 3.65 -17.58 0.39
C SER A 153 4.79 -16.85 1.09
N ILE A 154 6.04 -17.16 0.72
CA ILE A 154 7.23 -16.50 1.27
C ILE A 154 7.22 -15.00 0.92
N ALA A 155 6.93 -14.67 -0.34
CA ALA A 155 6.87 -13.28 -0.81
C ALA A 155 5.77 -12.49 -0.10
N TYR A 156 4.57 -13.06 0.07
CA TYR A 156 3.45 -12.42 0.78
C TYR A 156 3.75 -12.21 2.27
N ILE A 157 4.44 -13.16 2.94
CA ILE A 157 4.87 -12.99 4.33
C ILE A 157 5.89 -11.85 4.42
N GLY A 158 6.95 -11.88 3.60
CA GLY A 158 7.98 -10.83 3.62
C GLY A 158 7.38 -9.44 3.34
N TYR A 159 6.51 -9.35 2.34
CA TYR A 159 5.79 -8.14 1.98
C TYR A 159 4.90 -7.62 3.12
N SER A 160 4.16 -8.49 3.80
CA SER A 160 3.26 -8.08 4.88
C SER A 160 4.02 -7.60 6.12
N ILE A 161 5.10 -8.28 6.52
CA ILE A 161 6.00 -7.83 7.58
C ILE A 161 6.61 -6.46 7.24
N PHE A 162 7.09 -6.30 6.00
CA PHE A 162 7.63 -5.02 5.54
C PHE A 162 6.59 -3.89 5.69
N ASN A 163 5.34 -4.11 5.28
CA ASN A 163 4.29 -3.12 5.39
C ASN A 163 4.00 -2.73 6.85
N VAL A 164 3.97 -3.70 7.78
CA VAL A 164 3.79 -3.42 9.22
C VAL A 164 4.94 -2.57 9.75
N CYS A 165 6.19 -2.94 9.48
CA CYS A 165 7.35 -2.17 9.92
C CYS A 165 7.37 -0.76 9.32
N TYR A 166 7.11 -0.65 8.02
CA TYR A 166 7.14 0.62 7.31
C TYR A 166 6.04 1.56 7.80
N SER A 167 4.81 1.06 7.93
CA SER A 167 3.67 1.85 8.41
C SER A 167 3.82 2.28 9.88
N PHE A 168 4.48 1.48 10.72
CA PHE A 168 4.83 1.90 12.09
C PHE A 168 5.76 3.11 12.10
N VAL A 169 6.75 3.15 11.21
CA VAL A 169 7.64 4.32 11.06
C VAL A 169 6.85 5.55 10.58
N LEU A 170 5.95 5.38 9.61
CA LEU A 170 5.12 6.47 9.08
C LEU A 170 4.16 7.06 10.12
N MET A 171 3.65 6.23 11.03
CA MET A 171 2.79 6.67 12.14
C MET A 171 3.56 7.58 13.13
N ASN A 172 4.86 7.32 13.30
CA ASN A 172 5.72 8.02 14.25
C ASN A 172 6.49 9.20 13.62
N SER A 173 6.41 9.42 12.31
CA SER A 173 7.01 10.58 11.66
C SER A 173 6.15 11.83 11.89
N GLN A 174 6.58 12.70 12.80
CA GLN A 174 5.97 14.01 13.07
C GLN A 174 6.45 15.08 12.08
#